data_AF-A0A085LL13-F1
#
_entry.id   AF-A0A085LL13-F1
#
_cell.length_a   1.000
_cell.length_b   1.000
_cell.length_c   1.000
_cell.angle_alpha   90.00
_cell.angle_beta   90.00
_cell.angle_gamma   90.00
#
_symmetry.space_group_name_H-M   'P 1'
#
loop_
_entity.id
_entity.type
_entity.pdbx_description
1 polymer ?
#
loop_
_entity_poly.entity_id
_entity_poly.type
_entity_poly.pdbx_seq_one_letter_code
_entity_poly.pdbx_strand_id
1 'polypeptide(L)'
;MNDEEIVDFVSKKPANNEEEQRAAEEEEERTVVPTNSEAFAHLDGALLLFEEQEECDGRRLLGLKSIRDLAARKRQSLLKQTLITDYIK
;
A
#
# COMPACT_ATOMS: atom_id res chain seq x y z
N MET A 1 -20.86 -0.76 -43.64
CA MET A 1 -20.48 -1.80 -42.66
C MET A 1 -21.77 -2.47 -42.27
N ASN A 2 -21.87 -3.75 -42.59
CA ASN A 2 -23.05 -4.55 -42.29
C ASN A 2 -22.83 -5.29 -40.96
N ASP A 3 -23.85 -5.47 -40.14
CA ASP A 3 -23.70 -6.05 -38.80
C ASP A 3 -23.21 -7.52 -38.84
N GLU A 4 -23.43 -8.21 -39.97
CA GLU A 4 -22.84 -9.53 -40.21
C GLU A 4 -21.31 -9.52 -40.36
N GLU A 5 -20.68 -8.42 -40.81
CA GLU A 5 -19.20 -8.32 -40.89
C GLU A 5 -18.55 -8.21 -39.51
N ILE A 6 -19.27 -7.65 -38.53
CA ILE A 6 -18.77 -7.46 -37.15
C ILE A 6 -18.76 -8.80 -36.39
N VAL A 7 -19.76 -9.64 -36.60
CA VAL A 7 -19.88 -10.96 -35.94
C VAL A 7 -18.79 -11.92 -36.43
N ASP A 8 -18.43 -11.87 -37.72
CA ASP A 8 -17.38 -12.71 -38.29
C ASP A 8 -15.98 -12.33 -37.78
N PHE A 9 -15.74 -11.04 -37.52
CA PHE A 9 -14.50 -10.55 -36.92
C PHE A 9 -14.35 -10.98 -35.45
N VAL A 10 -15.43 -10.97 -34.68
CA VAL A 10 -15.43 -11.44 -33.28
C VAL A 10 -15.28 -12.97 -33.21
N SER A 11 -15.88 -13.70 -34.14
CA SER A 11 -15.89 -15.18 -34.12
C SER A 11 -14.59 -15.82 -34.61
N LYS A 12 -13.78 -15.11 -35.41
CA LYS A 12 -12.50 -15.62 -35.96
C LYS A 12 -11.27 -15.22 -35.16
N LYS A 13 -11.41 -14.71 -33.94
CA LYS A 13 -10.25 -14.50 -33.07
C LYS A 13 -9.83 -15.87 -32.50
N PRO A 14 -8.65 -16.43 -32.85
CA PRO A 14 -8.19 -17.64 -32.19
C PRO A 14 -8.02 -17.30 -30.70
N ALA A 15 -8.62 -18.12 -29.85
CA ALA A 15 -8.29 -18.14 -28.43
C ALA A 15 -6.80 -18.46 -28.34
N ASN A 16 -5.97 -17.43 -28.15
CA ASN A 16 -4.58 -17.59 -27.80
C ASN A 16 -4.54 -18.14 -26.36
N ASN A 17 -4.83 -19.42 -26.23
CA ASN A 17 -4.55 -20.21 -25.05
C ASN A 17 -3.07 -20.56 -25.08
N GLU A 18 -2.23 -19.53 -24.99
CA GLU A 18 -0.86 -19.69 -24.58
C GLU A 18 -0.85 -19.51 -23.06
N GLU A 19 -1.29 -20.56 -22.38
CA GLU A 19 -0.70 -20.97 -21.12
C GLU A 19 0.79 -21.27 -21.38
N GLU A 20 1.60 -20.23 -21.67
CA GLU A 20 2.98 -20.25 -21.23
C GLU A 20 2.95 -19.93 -19.74
N GLN A 21 2.61 -20.98 -18.97
CA GLN A 21 3.09 -21.16 -17.61
C GLN A 21 4.62 -21.19 -17.69
N ARG A 22 5.23 -20.02 -17.88
CA ARG A 22 6.57 -19.81 -17.38
C ARG A 22 6.38 -19.87 -15.89
N ALA A 23 6.61 -21.05 -15.34
CA ALA A 23 7.12 -21.22 -14.00
C ALA A 23 8.43 -20.42 -13.93
N ALA A 24 8.30 -19.09 -13.88
CA ALA A 24 9.24 -18.31 -13.14
C ALA A 24 8.99 -18.76 -11.71
N GLU A 25 9.96 -19.48 -11.19
CA GLU A 25 10.21 -19.65 -9.77
C GLU A 25 10.33 -18.26 -9.14
N GLU A 26 9.23 -17.51 -9.05
CA GLU A 26 9.10 -16.54 -7.99
C GLU A 26 8.86 -17.41 -6.76
N GLU A 27 9.94 -17.71 -6.03
CA GLU A 27 9.83 -17.61 -4.60
C GLU A 27 9.02 -16.34 -4.34
N GLU A 28 7.74 -16.53 -4.01
CA GLU A 28 6.90 -15.48 -3.49
C GLU A 28 7.61 -15.10 -2.19
N GLU A 29 8.56 -14.17 -2.31
CA GLU A 29 9.32 -13.61 -1.22
C GLU A 29 8.22 -13.08 -0.31
N ARG A 30 7.92 -13.85 0.75
CA ARG A 30 6.87 -13.52 1.69
C ARG A 30 7.33 -12.23 2.32
N THR A 31 6.89 -11.12 1.75
CA THR A 31 7.18 -9.80 2.27
C THR A 31 6.57 -9.76 3.66
N VAL A 32 7.43 -9.88 4.66
CA VAL A 32 7.01 -9.85 6.06
C VAL A 32 6.41 -8.47 6.27
N VAL A 33 5.09 -8.40 6.39
CA VAL A 33 4.40 -7.13 6.65
C VAL A 33 4.82 -6.67 8.03
N PRO A 34 5.43 -5.48 8.17
CA PRO A 34 5.88 -4.99 9.45
C PRO A 34 4.70 -4.82 10.39
N THR A 35 4.91 -5.13 11.66
CA THR A 35 3.95 -4.79 12.71
C THR A 35 3.73 -3.27 12.74
N ASN A 36 2.60 -2.84 13.30
CA ASN A 36 2.32 -1.41 13.41
C ASN A 36 3.37 -0.62 14.23
N SER A 37 4.16 -1.28 15.08
CA SER A 37 5.29 -0.65 15.78
C SER A 37 6.51 -0.52 14.89
N GLU A 38 6.85 -1.58 14.15
CA GLU A 38 7.98 -1.58 13.20
C GLU A 38 7.75 -0.58 12.06
N ALA A 39 6.54 -0.56 11.49
CA ALA A 39 6.17 0.40 10.46
C ALA A 39 6.32 1.85 10.95
N PHE A 40 5.99 2.11 12.22
CA PHE A 40 6.15 3.45 12.81
C PHE A 40 7.62 3.80 13.01
N ALA A 41 8.43 2.87 13.52
CA ALA A 41 9.87 3.07 13.70
C ALA A 41 10.59 3.30 12.36
N HIS A 42 10.25 2.53 11.33
CA HIS A 42 10.77 2.70 9.97
C HIS A 42 10.39 4.07 9.40
N LEU A 43 9.14 4.49 9.57
CA LEU A 43 8.70 5.82 9.11
C LEU A 43 9.46 6.94 9.82
N ASP A 44 9.68 6.83 11.14
CA ASP A 44 10.38 7.87 11.90
C ASP A 44 11.85 7.99 11.48
N GLY A 45 12.52 6.85 11.27
CA GLY A 45 13.88 6.82 10.72
C GLY A 45 13.95 7.37 9.30
N ALA A 46 13.00 7.02 8.43
CA ALA A 46 12.95 7.54 7.07
C ALA A 46 12.73 9.07 7.04
N LEU A 47 11.92 9.61 7.94
CA LEU A 47 11.72 11.06 8.06
C LEU A 47 12.97 11.80 8.55
N LEU A 48 13.72 11.20 9.47
CA LEU A 48 14.99 11.75 9.93
C LEU A 48 15.98 11.83 8.76
N LEU A 49 16.13 10.75 8.01
CA LEU A 49 17.02 10.70 6.84
C LEU A 49 16.58 11.67 5.75
N PHE A 50 15.26 11.78 5.52
CA PHE A 50 14.70 12.71 4.53
C PHE A 50 14.94 14.17 4.90
N GLU A 51 14.92 14.51 6.20
CA GLU A 51 15.22 15.87 6.70
C GLU A 51 16.68 16.28 6.45
N GLU A 52 17.60 15.32 6.36
CA GLU A 52 19.03 15.55 6.10
C GLU A 52 19.38 15.66 4.60
N GLN A 53 18.47 15.32 3.69
CA GLN A 53 18.72 15.41 2.24
C GLN A 53 18.70 16.87 1.76
N GLU A 54 19.56 17.20 0.78
CA GLU A 54 19.65 18.55 0.21
C GLU A 54 18.35 18.97 -0.49
N GLU A 55 17.65 18.01 -1.10
CA GLU A 55 16.40 18.20 -1.82
C GLU A 55 15.17 18.29 -0.91
N CYS A 56 15.36 18.29 0.41
CA CYS A 56 14.26 18.32 1.36
C CYS A 56 13.50 19.65 1.30
N ASP A 57 12.26 19.61 0.79
CA ASP A 57 11.33 20.74 0.87
C ASP A 57 10.62 20.74 2.23
N GLY A 58 10.84 21.79 3.02
CA GLY A 58 10.28 21.91 4.38
C GLY A 58 8.75 21.81 4.44
N ARG A 59 8.03 22.24 3.38
CA ARG A 59 6.57 22.08 3.31
C ARG A 59 6.16 20.63 3.17
N ARG A 60 6.81 19.87 2.28
CA ARG A 60 6.60 18.42 2.15
C ARG A 60 6.97 17.69 3.44
N LEU A 61 8.10 18.00 4.05
CA LEU A 61 8.52 17.41 5.32
C LEU A 61 7.49 17.65 6.43
N LEU A 62 7.01 18.89 6.58
CA LEU A 62 5.97 19.23 7.55
C LEU A 62 4.67 18.45 7.29
N GLY A 63 4.29 18.30 6.02
CA GLY A 63 3.15 17.48 5.61
C GLY A 63 3.29 16.02 6.05
N LEU A 64 4.45 15.42 5.81
CA LEU A 64 4.74 14.04 6.21
C LEU A 64 4.74 13.86 7.73
N LYS A 65 5.40 14.76 8.48
CA LYS A 65 5.38 14.75 9.96
C LYS A 65 3.94 14.89 10.49
N SER A 66 3.13 15.74 9.87
CA SER A 66 1.71 15.91 10.25
C SER A 66 0.87 14.64 10.05
N ILE A 67 1.12 13.89 8.97
CA ILE A 67 0.46 12.60 8.69
C ILE A 67 0.84 11.58 9.77
N ARG A 68 2.14 11.45 10.09
CA ARG A 68 2.63 10.59 11.18
C ARG A 68 1.95 10.93 12.51
N ASP A 69 1.90 12.21 12.86
CA ASP A 69 1.33 12.68 14.13
C ASP A 69 -0.19 12.46 14.20
N LEU A 70 -0.89 12.58 13.06
CA LEU A 70 -2.31 12.23 12.97
C LEU A 70 -2.54 10.74 13.23
N ALA A 71 -1.72 9.87 12.63
CA ALA A 71 -1.81 8.43 12.83
C ALA A 71 -1.53 8.05 14.31
N ALA A 72 -0.50 8.65 14.92
CA ALA A 72 -0.18 8.44 16.34
C ALA A 72 -1.34 8.85 17.26
N ARG A 73 -1.96 10.02 17.01
CA ARG A 73 -3.12 10.49 17.77
C ARG A 73 -4.32 9.53 17.63
N LYS A 74 -4.62 9.05 16.42
CA LYS A 74 -5.70 8.08 16.21
C LYS A 74 -5.46 6.79 17.00
N ARG A 75 -4.22 6.30 17.01
CA ARG A 75 -3.85 5.10 17.77
C ARG A 75 -4.02 5.30 19.28
N GLN A 76 -3.60 6.45 19.81
CA GLN A 76 -3.82 6.79 21.22
C GLN A 76 -5.31 6.87 21.57
N SER A 77 -6.12 7.51 20.72
CA SER A 77 -7.57 7.60 20.93
C SER A 77 -8.24 6.23 20.92
N LEU A 78 -7.86 5.36 19.99
CA LEU A 78 -8.37 3.98 19.92
C LEU A 78 -8.01 3.21 21.19
N LEU A 79 -6.75 3.29 21.65
CA LEU A 79 -6.32 2.64 22.89
C LEU A 79 -7.16 3.11 24.10
N LYS A 80 -7.38 4.42 24.24
CA LYS A 80 -8.23 4.97 25.30
C LYS A 80 -9.66 4.45 25.21
N GLN A 81 -10.23 4.41 24.01
CA GLN A 81 -11.59 3.90 23.81
C GLN A 81 -11.70 2.41 24.16
N THR A 82 -10.72 1.60 23.76
CA THR A 82 -10.66 0.17 24.15
C THR A 82 -10.62 0.02 25.66
N LEU A 83 -9.74 0.75 26.36
CA LEU A 83 -9.63 0.70 27.81
C LEU A 83 -10.94 1.10 28.52
N ILE A 84 -11.61 2.16 28.07
CA ILE A 84 -12.90 2.58 28.62
C ILE A 84 -13.96 1.51 28.39
N THR A 85 -14.00 0.95 27.18
CA THR A 85 -14.96 -0.08 26.80
C THR A 85 -14.77 -1.34 27.63
N ASP A 86 -13.53 -1.73 27.91
CA ASP A 86 -13.22 -2.90 28.71
C ASP A 86 -13.47 -2.67 30.21
N TYR A 87 -13.39 -1.43 30.71
CA TYR A 87 -13.73 -1.10 32.09
C TYR A 87 -15.24 -1.13 32.37
N ILE A 88 -16.07 -0.82 31.37
CA ILE A 88 -17.54 -0.77 31.51
C ILE A 88 -18.17 -2.17 31.41
N LYS A 89 -17.48 -3.15 30.83
CA LYS A 89 -17.91 -4.55 30.78
C LYS A 89 -17.80 -5.22 32.14
#